data_AF-A0A973T9J3-F1
#
_entry.id   AF-A0A973T9J3-F1
#
_cell.length_a   1.000
_cell.length_b   1.000
_cell.length_c   1.000
_cell.angle_alpha   90.00
_cell.angle_beta   90.00
_cell.angle_gamma   90.00
#
_symmetry.space_group_name_H-M   'P 1'
#
loop_
_entity.id
_entity.type
_entity.pdbx_description
1 polymer ?
#
loop_
_entity_poly.entity_id
_entity_poly.type
_entity_poly.pdbx_seq_one_letter_code
_entity_poly.pdbx_strand_id
1 'polypeptide(L)'
;MSNLIPSGALRRMLLPPTYGRHVTPASEFTILSVEVWASGLVVNVHLASEGGPAPRLTLEDHFGTQYSLQESAVVDSRNLQVFTPSVPPGTRSLTIRASDDPGRPVVTFAVPLMAVPDAPPVAAVPDAPAAREAGGRSGEGPYEPELRRPA
;
A
#
# COMPACT_ATOMS: atom_id res chain seq x y z
N MET A 1 -11.51 -17.88 5.74
CA MET A 1 -10.82 -16.80 6.49
C MET A 1 -10.21 -15.91 5.44
N SER A 2 -10.75 -14.70 5.29
CA SER A 2 -10.19 -13.72 4.37
C SER A 2 -8.87 -13.20 4.93
N ASN A 3 -7.83 -13.14 4.11
CA ASN A 3 -6.56 -12.53 4.50
C ASN A 3 -6.74 -11.01 4.52
N LEU A 4 -6.95 -10.45 5.72
CA LEU A 4 -7.08 -9.00 5.95
C LEU A 4 -5.80 -8.20 5.70
N ILE A 5 -4.70 -8.88 5.36
CA ILE A 5 -3.42 -8.25 5.07
C ILE A 5 -3.51 -7.70 3.64
N PRO A 6 -3.47 -6.37 3.44
CA PRO A 6 -3.44 -5.80 2.10
C PRO A 6 -2.20 -6.29 1.36
N SER A 7 -2.32 -6.48 0.05
CA SER A 7 -1.20 -6.93 -0.76
C SER A 7 -0.07 -5.89 -0.84
N GLY A 8 1.17 -6.34 -1.04
CA GLY A 8 2.34 -5.50 -1.18
C GLY A 8 3.01 -5.10 0.14
N ALA A 9 3.99 -4.21 0.08
CA ALA A 9 4.80 -3.84 1.23
C ALA A 9 4.11 -2.83 2.15
N LEU A 10 4.27 -2.99 3.46
CA LEU A 10 3.97 -1.95 4.45
C LEU A 10 4.95 -0.78 4.22
N ARG A 11 4.41 0.40 3.92
CA ARG A 11 5.20 1.62 3.66
C ARG A 11 5.40 2.44 4.92
N ARG A 12 4.39 2.51 5.79
CA ARG A 12 4.43 3.32 7.02
C ARG A 12 3.39 2.87 8.03
N MET A 13 3.70 3.01 9.32
CA MET A 13 2.74 2.93 10.40
C MET A 13 2.55 4.33 11.00
N LEU A 14 1.30 4.79 11.09
CA LEU A 14 0.92 6.08 11.65
C LEU A 14 0.31 5.83 13.03
N LEU A 15 0.86 6.49 14.04
CA LEU A 15 0.35 6.44 15.40
C LEU A 15 -0.37 7.76 15.72
N PRO A 16 -1.55 7.71 16.37
CA PRO A 16 -2.30 8.91 16.72
C PRO A 16 -1.45 9.81 17.63
N PRO A 17 -1.30 11.11 17.32
CA PRO A 17 -0.61 12.05 18.20
C PRO A 17 -1.40 12.31 19.50
N THR A 18 -2.72 12.11 19.46
CA THR A 18 -3.65 12.17 20.59
C THR A 18 -4.49 10.90 20.61
N TYR A 19 -5.14 10.60 21.74
CA TYR A 19 -6.08 9.48 21.81
C TYR A 19 -7.21 9.68 20.79
N GLY A 20 -7.22 8.87 19.73
CA GLY A 20 -8.29 8.84 18.71
C GLY A 20 -9.55 8.16 19.23
N ARG A 21 -10.00 8.56 20.42
CA ARG A 21 -11.15 7.97 21.12
C ARG A 21 -12.44 8.64 20.65
N HIS A 22 -13.41 7.80 20.29
CA HIS A 22 -14.76 8.19 19.93
C HIS A 22 -15.72 7.59 20.96
N VAL A 23 -16.61 8.41 21.49
CA VAL A 23 -17.61 7.99 22.48
C VAL A 23 -18.91 8.70 22.17
N THR A 24 -19.92 7.93 21.79
CA THR A 24 -21.30 8.37 21.63
C THR A 24 -22.22 7.34 22.28
N PRO A 25 -23.53 7.62 22.41
CA PRO A 25 -24.49 6.59 22.79
C PRO A 25 -24.57 5.41 21.79
N ALA A 26 -24.11 5.60 20.54
CA ALA A 26 -24.20 4.61 19.47
C ALA A 26 -22.92 3.77 19.31
N SER A 27 -21.74 4.34 19.57
CA SER A 27 -20.47 3.60 19.47
C SER A 27 -19.39 4.14 20.41
N GLU A 28 -18.54 3.23 20.89
CA GLU A 28 -17.35 3.56 21.65
C GLU A 28 -16.15 2.76 21.13
N PHE A 29 -15.12 3.48 20.70
CA PHE A 29 -13.90 2.88 20.16
C PHE A 29 -12.70 3.83 20.24
N THR A 30 -11.50 3.30 20.02
CA THR A 30 -10.26 4.08 19.91
C THR A 30 -9.48 3.66 18.68
N ILE A 31 -9.11 4.62 17.83
CA ILE A 31 -8.14 4.39 16.75
C ILE A 31 -6.75 4.25 17.38
N LEU A 32 -6.05 3.17 17.07
CA LEU A 32 -4.71 2.86 17.62
C LEU A 32 -3.60 3.15 16.62
N SER A 33 -3.84 2.84 15.35
CA SER A 33 -2.88 3.07 14.29
C SER A 33 -3.54 3.05 12.92
N VAL A 34 -2.83 3.61 11.95
CA VAL A 34 -3.11 3.38 10.53
C VAL A 34 -1.85 2.84 9.88
N GLU A 35 -1.95 1.67 9.27
CA GLU A 35 -0.89 1.10 8.45
C GLU A 35 -1.12 1.49 6.99
N VAL A 36 -0.13 2.11 6.37
CA VAL A 36 -0.13 2.46 4.96
C VAL A 36 0.60 1.37 4.19
N TRP A 37 -0.16 0.56 3.47
CA TRP A 37 0.33 -0.53 2.62
C TRP A 37 0.43 -0.07 1.17
N ALA A 38 1.12 -0.82 0.32
CA ALA A 38 1.23 -0.47 -1.10
C ALA A 38 -0.12 -0.46 -1.83
N SER A 39 -1.03 -1.36 -1.44
CA SER A 39 -2.36 -1.52 -2.04
C SER A 39 -3.48 -0.75 -1.32
N GLY A 40 -3.29 -0.37 -0.05
CA GLY A 40 -4.36 0.22 0.74
C GLY A 40 -3.93 0.74 2.11
N LEU A 41 -4.91 0.93 2.98
CA LEU A 41 -4.77 1.36 4.36
C LEU A 41 -5.38 0.32 5.29
N VAL A 42 -4.78 0.06 6.45
CA VAL A 42 -5.42 -0.70 7.53
C VAL A 42 -5.57 0.20 8.73
N VAL A 43 -6.80 0.41 9.17
CA VAL A 43 -7.11 1.11 10.42
C VAL A 43 -7.24 0.07 11.52
N ASN A 44 -6.40 0.19 12.55
CA ASN A 44 -6.46 -0.66 13.73
C ASN A 44 -7.26 0.04 14.82
N VAL A 45 -8.35 -0.59 15.23
CA VAL A 45 -9.33 -0.03 16.15
C VAL A 45 -9.43 -0.92 17.39
N HIS A 46 -9.41 -0.30 18.57
CA HIS A 46 -9.85 -0.94 19.80
C HIS A 46 -11.33 -0.69 20.04
N LEU A 47 -12.09 -1.75 20.26
CA LEU A 47 -13.49 -1.69 20.67
C LEU A 47 -13.57 -1.63 22.20
N ALA A 48 -14.55 -0.89 22.74
CA ALA A 48 -14.75 -0.79 24.19
C ALA A 48 -15.15 -2.13 24.85
N SER A 49 -15.74 -3.04 24.08
CA SER A 49 -16.13 -4.38 24.50
C SER A 49 -15.74 -5.42 23.45
N GLU A 50 -15.37 -6.61 23.93
CA GLU A 50 -15.13 -7.76 23.05
C GLU A 50 -16.39 -8.13 22.29
N GLY A 51 -16.27 -8.34 20.97
CA GLY A 51 -17.42 -8.61 20.11
C GLY A 51 -18.39 -7.43 19.94
N GLY A 52 -18.01 -6.22 20.36
CA GLY A 52 -18.79 -5.00 20.10
C GLY A 52 -18.98 -4.72 18.60
N PRO A 53 -19.93 -3.86 18.23
CA PRO A 53 -20.18 -3.53 16.83
C PRO A 53 -18.95 -2.86 16.20
N ALA A 54 -18.58 -3.29 14.99
CA ALA A 54 -17.52 -2.63 14.23
C ALA A 54 -17.96 -1.19 13.87
N PRO A 55 -17.15 -0.16 14.17
CA PRO A 55 -17.50 1.22 13.86
C PRO A 55 -17.54 1.46 12.36
N ARG A 56 -18.39 2.38 11.90
CA ARG A 56 -18.39 2.80 10.49
C ARG A 56 -17.49 4.01 10.34
N LEU A 57 -16.34 3.82 9.71
CA LEU A 57 -15.36 4.88 9.51
C LEU A 57 -15.39 5.40 8.08
N THR A 58 -15.17 6.71 7.92
CA THR A 58 -14.86 7.33 6.63
C THR A 58 -13.49 7.99 6.71
N LEU A 59 -12.74 7.86 5.61
CA LEU A 59 -11.36 8.32 5.51
C LEU A 59 -11.24 9.29 4.34
N GLU A 60 -10.60 10.43 4.59
CA GLU A 60 -10.37 11.46 3.60
C GLU A 60 -9.02 12.16 3.86
N ASP A 61 -8.31 12.54 2.80
CA ASP A 61 -7.15 13.44 2.91
C ASP A 61 -7.52 14.92 2.74
N HIS A 62 -6.58 15.84 2.98
CA HIS A 62 -6.86 17.28 2.80
C HIS A 62 -7.08 17.72 1.34
N PHE A 63 -6.83 16.86 0.36
CA PHE A 63 -7.14 17.13 -1.04
C PHE A 63 -8.54 16.61 -1.44
N GLY A 64 -9.28 16.01 -0.50
CA GLY A 64 -10.59 15.43 -0.74
C GLY A 64 -10.53 14.01 -1.32
N THR A 65 -9.36 13.36 -1.34
CA THR A 65 -9.27 11.96 -1.75
C THR A 65 -9.99 11.10 -0.72
N GLN A 66 -11.05 10.42 -1.16
CA GLN A 66 -11.80 9.50 -0.31
C GLN A 66 -11.22 8.09 -0.40
N TYR A 67 -11.13 7.43 0.75
CA TYR A 67 -10.70 6.04 0.85
C TYR A 67 -11.91 5.19 1.23
N SER A 68 -12.23 4.20 0.39
CA SER A 68 -13.41 3.36 0.54
C SER A 68 -13.09 2.09 1.34
N LEU A 69 -13.95 1.76 2.30
CA LEU A 69 -13.87 0.52 3.06
C LEU A 69 -14.06 -0.67 2.11
N GLN A 70 -13.11 -1.60 2.12
CA GLN A 70 -13.17 -2.86 1.37
C GLN A 70 -13.51 -4.04 2.27
N GLU A 71 -12.86 -4.10 3.43
CA GLU A 71 -12.99 -5.23 4.34
C GLU A 71 -12.93 -4.79 5.79
N SER A 72 -13.64 -5.51 6.66
CA SER A 72 -13.62 -5.30 8.10
C SER A 72 -13.67 -6.63 8.82
N ALA A 73 -12.85 -6.80 9.84
CA ALA A 73 -12.89 -7.98 10.69
C ALA A 73 -12.71 -7.63 12.16
N VAL A 74 -13.40 -8.36 13.01
CA VAL A 74 -13.32 -8.25 14.47
C VAL A 74 -12.58 -9.47 15.00
N VAL A 75 -11.56 -9.23 15.82
CA VAL A 75 -10.79 -10.25 16.54
C VAL A 75 -10.71 -9.78 17.99
N ASP A 76 -11.43 -10.46 18.88
CA ASP A 76 -11.56 -10.10 20.30
C ASP A 76 -12.07 -8.64 20.48
N SER A 77 -11.26 -7.77 21.08
CA SER A 77 -11.50 -6.34 21.27
C SER A 77 -10.82 -5.47 20.19
N ARG A 78 -10.42 -6.07 19.06
CA ARG A 78 -9.84 -5.37 17.91
C ARG A 78 -10.77 -5.43 16.72
N ASN A 79 -10.81 -4.33 15.98
CA ASN A 79 -11.38 -4.29 14.65
C ASN A 79 -10.32 -3.76 13.66
N LEU A 80 -10.09 -4.51 12.59
CA LEU A 80 -9.21 -4.13 11.49
C LEU A 80 -10.08 -3.78 10.30
N GLN A 81 -9.88 -2.58 9.73
CA GLN A 81 -10.61 -2.13 8.55
C GLN A 81 -9.64 -1.79 7.43
N VAL A 82 -9.85 -2.39 6.26
CA VAL A 82 -9.03 -2.21 5.07
C VAL A 82 -9.72 -1.19 4.15
N PHE A 83 -8.98 -0.15 3.76
CA PHE A 83 -9.45 0.88 2.82
C PHE A 83 -8.58 0.93 1.58
N THR A 84 -9.19 1.32 0.46
CA THR A 84 -8.51 1.55 -0.81
C THR A 84 -8.92 2.90 -1.41
N PRO A 85 -8.06 3.57 -2.19
CA PRO A 85 -6.70 3.16 -2.57
C PRO A 85 -5.68 3.32 -1.42
N SER A 86 -4.39 3.09 -1.68
CA SER A 86 -3.33 3.54 -0.76
C SER A 86 -3.17 5.07 -0.83
N VAL A 87 -2.45 5.65 0.13
CA VAL A 87 -2.13 7.07 0.15
C VAL A 87 -1.27 7.42 -1.09
N PRO A 88 -1.67 8.44 -1.88
CA PRO A 88 -0.90 8.89 -3.03
C PRO A 88 0.50 9.40 -2.64
N PRO A 89 1.47 9.40 -3.58
CA PRO A 89 2.77 10.01 -3.35
C PRO A 89 2.67 11.49 -2.96
N GLY A 90 3.65 11.96 -2.18
CA GLY A 90 3.66 13.31 -1.63
C GLY A 90 3.38 13.37 -0.14
N THR A 91 3.40 14.59 0.42
CA THR A 91 2.93 14.85 1.79
C THR A 91 1.41 14.87 1.79
N ARG A 92 0.80 14.17 2.74
CA ARG A 92 -0.66 14.09 2.91
C ARG A 92 -1.05 14.32 4.36
N SER A 93 -2.33 14.56 4.58
CA SER A 93 -2.95 14.33 5.88
C SER A 93 -3.99 13.24 5.69
N LEU A 94 -4.34 12.54 6.76
CA LEU A 94 -5.41 11.54 6.71
C LEU A 94 -6.34 11.80 7.88
N THR A 95 -7.59 12.09 7.59
CA THR A 95 -8.62 12.32 8.60
C THR A 95 -9.56 11.12 8.64
N ILE A 96 -9.73 10.56 9.83
CA ILE A 96 -10.69 9.50 10.11
C ILE A 96 -11.89 10.13 10.81
N ARG A 97 -13.09 9.84 10.31
CA ARG A 97 -14.36 10.27 10.90
C ARG A 97 -15.20 9.05 11.25
N ALA A 98 -16.00 9.18 12.30
CA ALA A 98 -17.05 8.22 12.61
C ALA A 98 -18.31 8.63 11.82
N SER A 99 -19.07 7.66 11.31
CA SER A 99 -20.25 7.92 10.47
C SER A 99 -21.55 8.09 11.26
N ASP A 100 -21.54 7.72 12.54
CA ASP A 100 -22.70 7.72 13.45
C ASP A 100 -22.94 9.06 14.17
N ASP A 101 -21.97 9.97 14.15
CA ASP A 101 -22.05 11.33 14.68
C ASP A 101 -21.64 12.30 13.56
N PRO A 102 -22.49 13.24 13.09
CA PRO A 102 -22.40 14.07 11.87
C PRO A 102 -21.00 14.29 11.23
N GLY A 103 -20.36 13.21 10.77
CA GLY A 103 -18.98 13.18 10.30
C GLY A 103 -17.94 13.74 11.28
N ARG A 104 -18.12 13.63 12.60
CA ARG A 104 -17.17 14.20 13.57
C ARG A 104 -15.76 13.60 13.38
N PRO A 105 -14.70 14.43 13.22
CA PRO A 105 -13.33 13.93 13.16
C PRO A 105 -13.00 13.17 14.45
N VAL A 106 -12.45 11.96 14.30
CA VAL A 106 -11.91 11.15 15.40
C VAL A 106 -10.43 11.43 15.59
N VAL A 107 -9.67 11.42 14.49
CA VAL A 107 -8.23 11.68 14.49
C VAL A 107 -7.79 12.14 13.11
N THR A 108 -6.77 13.02 13.07
CA THR A 108 -6.07 13.39 11.85
C THR A 108 -4.58 13.08 12.00
N PHE A 109 -4.02 12.44 11.00
CA PHE A 109 -2.60 12.10 10.93
C PHE A 109 -1.89 13.01 9.93
N ALA A 110 -0.68 13.44 10.28
CA ALA A 110 0.28 13.88 9.27
C ALA A 110 0.87 12.63 8.60
N VAL A 111 0.74 12.54 7.28
CA VAL A 111 1.39 11.49 6.49
C VAL A 111 2.61 12.11 5.83
N PRO A 112 3.83 11.81 6.31
CA PRO A 112 5.04 12.39 5.76
C PRO A 112 5.20 11.97 4.29
N LEU A 113 6.06 12.68 3.57
CA LEU A 113 6.36 12.41 2.15
C LEU A 113 6.50 10.91 1.89
N MET A 114 5.60 10.38 1.07
CA MET A 114 5.67 9.02 0.56
C MET A 114 6.41 9.06 -0.76
N ALA A 115 7.60 8.46 -0.79
CA ALA A 115 8.34 8.26 -2.04
C ALA A 115 7.58 7.30 -2.94
N VAL A 116 7.62 7.56 -4.25
CA VAL A 116 7.27 6.55 -5.24
C VAL A 116 8.39 5.51 -5.21
N PRO A 117 8.13 4.22 -4.94
CA PRO A 117 9.15 3.21 -5.17
C PRO A 117 9.49 3.25 -6.67
N ASP A 118 10.77 3.44 -7.01
CA ASP A 118 11.21 3.31 -8.39
C ASP A 118 10.75 1.93 -8.90
N ALA A 119 9.99 1.90 -9.99
CA ALA A 119 9.71 0.65 -10.65
C ALA A 119 11.06 0.02 -11.00
N PRO A 120 11.30 -1.27 -10.71
CA PRO A 120 12.51 -1.92 -11.18
C PRO A 120 12.59 -1.69 -12.69
N PRO A 121 13.74 -1.27 -13.24
CA PRO A 121 13.86 -1.05 -14.66
C PRO A 121 13.41 -2.34 -15.32
N VAL A 122 12.34 -2.24 -16.12
CA VAL A 122 11.91 -3.32 -17.00
C VAL A 122 13.16 -3.67 -17.78
N ALA A 123 13.73 -4.84 -17.51
CA ALA A 123 14.92 -5.30 -18.20
C ALA A 123 14.56 -5.24 -19.69
N ALA A 124 15.16 -4.30 -20.41
CA ALA A 124 14.96 -4.19 -21.84
C ALA A 124 15.29 -5.57 -22.40
N VAL A 125 14.28 -6.23 -22.96
CA VAL A 125 14.49 -7.42 -23.76
C VAL A 125 15.44 -6.96 -24.86
N PRO A 126 16.70 -7.46 -24.94
CA PRO A 126 17.56 -7.05 -26.01
C PRO A 126 16.88 -7.46 -27.31
N ASP A 127 16.64 -6.49 -28.19
CA ASP A 127 16.09 -6.71 -29.52
C ASP A 127 16.84 -7.89 -30.16
N ALA A 128 16.09 -8.92 -30.54
CA ALA A 128 16.61 -10.01 -31.34
C ALA A 128 17.25 -9.40 -32.60
N PRO A 129 18.47 -9.78 -32.99
CA PRO A 129 19.10 -9.20 -34.15
C PRO A 129 18.29 -9.59 -35.39
N ALA A 130 17.90 -8.58 -36.17
CA ALA A 130 17.24 -8.72 -37.45
C ALA A 130 18.02 -9.70 -38.35
N ALA A 131 17.28 -10.61 -38.98
CA ALA A 131 17.78 -11.53 -39.99
C ALA A 131 18.58 -10.75 -41.05
N ARG A 132 19.87 -11.08 -41.17
CA ARG A 132 20.72 -10.61 -42.26
C ARG A 132 20.48 -11.48 -43.48
N GLU A 133 19.80 -10.91 -44.47
CA GLU A 133 19.82 -11.46 -45.83
C GLU A 133 21.19 -11.23 -46.49
N ALA A 134 21.55 -12.20 -47.33
CA ALA A 134 22.84 -12.43 -47.94
C ALA A 134 23.22 -11.39 -49.02
N GLY A 135 24.54 -11.19 -49.22
CA GLY A 135 25.01 -10.41 -50.36
C GLY A 135 26.52 -10.15 -50.45
N GLY A 136 27.33 -11.21 -50.58
CA GLY A 136 28.57 -11.26 -51.38
C GLY A 136 29.77 -10.35 -51.04
N ARG A 137 30.90 -10.97 -50.67
CA ARG A 137 32.14 -10.97 -51.49
C ARG A 137 33.20 -11.89 -50.89
N SER A 138 33.85 -12.58 -51.82
CA SER A 138 34.85 -13.63 -51.71
C SER A 138 36.14 -13.19 -51.02
N GLY A 139 36.78 -14.10 -50.27
CA GLY A 139 38.15 -13.92 -49.78
C GLY A 139 38.59 -15.00 -48.78
N GLU A 140 39.24 -16.05 -49.30
CA GLU A 140 40.34 -16.84 -48.70
C GLU A 140 40.27 -17.43 -47.27
N GLY A 141 40.36 -18.77 -47.20
CA GLY A 141 41.14 -19.51 -46.18
C GLY A 141 40.36 -20.29 -45.11
N PRO A 142 40.46 -21.63 -45.04
CA PRO A 142 39.88 -22.43 -43.95
C PRO A 142 40.88 -22.72 -42.82
N TYR A 143 40.33 -23.16 -41.67
CA TYR A 143 40.93 -23.77 -40.46
C TYR A 143 41.04 -22.89 -39.18
N GLU A 144 40.05 -23.07 -38.28
CA GLU A 144 40.25 -23.05 -36.82
C GLU A 144 40.94 -24.37 -36.35
N PRO A 145 41.28 -24.62 -35.06
CA PRO A 145 41.24 -23.79 -33.83
C PRO A 145 42.54 -23.86 -32.99
N GLU A 146 42.85 -22.86 -32.16
CA GLU A 146 43.75 -23.08 -30.99
C GLU A 146 43.02 -22.80 -29.67
N LEU A 147 42.48 -23.88 -29.11
CA LEU A 147 42.20 -24.01 -27.69
C LEU A 147 43.37 -24.76 -27.04
N ARG A 148 44.19 -24.08 -26.22
CA ARG A 148 44.76 -24.63 -24.97
C ARG A 148 45.44 -23.54 -24.12
N ARG A 149 44.89 -23.36 -22.90
CA ARG A 149 45.48 -22.70 -21.71
C ARG A 149 46.69 -23.55 -21.19
N PRO A 150 47.40 -23.24 -20.07
CA PRO A 150 47.51 -22.05 -19.21
C PRO A 150 48.99 -21.66 -18.89
N ALA A 151 49.21 -20.69 -17.99
CA ALA A 151 50.29 -20.72 -16.98
C ALA A 151 49.75 -20.13 -15.68
#